data_AF-A0A4P8KRP2-F1
#
_entry.id   AF-A0A4P8KRP2-F1
#
_cell.length_a   1.000
_cell.length_b   1.000
_cell.length_c   1.000
_cell.angle_alpha   90.00
_cell.angle_beta   90.00
_cell.angle_gamma   90.00
#
_symmetry.space_group_name_H-M   'P 1'
#
loop_
_entity.id
_entity.type
_entity.pdbx_description
1 polymer ?
#
loop_
_entity_poly.entity_id
_entity_poly.type
_entity_poly.pdbx_seq_one_letter_code
_entity_poly.pdbx_strand_id
1 'polypeptide(L)'
;MTGSRSTRRSTGLRASLYLMRVDWHLEAVVPASERRRILRSLREEIDDDPRPLEAALGDLGSPRALAARYGEGGRPRPLWSIGVLTALAALFTYWVIFLAFAGGMLAVVDAAAPMSAQARFLFVPVIAFSNPNGIGIGWSGGVEWLVVPAVVVAVALLVGARSWRLFRRTDLA
;
A
#
# COMPACT_ATOMS: atom_id res chain seq x y z
N MET A 1 -37.71 -3.46 34.62
CA MET A 1 -36.41 -4.14 34.42
C MET A 1 -35.76 -3.58 33.17
N THR A 2 -34.88 -2.60 33.35
CA THR A 2 -34.15 -1.88 32.31
C THR A 2 -32.89 -2.68 31.96
N GLY A 3 -32.99 -3.51 30.92
CA GLY A 3 -31.84 -4.21 30.35
C GLY A 3 -30.87 -3.20 29.75
N SER A 4 -29.64 -3.19 30.24
CA SER A 4 -28.57 -2.33 29.74
C SER A 4 -28.28 -2.70 28.29
N ARG A 5 -28.55 -1.75 27.36
CA ARG A 5 -27.99 -1.82 26.02
C ARG A 5 -26.49 -1.62 26.15
N SER A 6 -25.74 -2.73 26.21
CA SER A 6 -24.29 -2.64 26.17
C SER A 6 -23.91 -2.02 24.83
N THR A 7 -23.41 -0.79 24.88
CA THR A 7 -22.77 -0.11 23.76
C THR A 7 -21.58 -0.94 23.31
N ARG A 8 -21.80 -1.87 22.37
CA ARG A 8 -20.78 -2.71 21.73
C ARG A 8 -19.99 -1.87 20.73
N ARG A 9 -19.49 -0.70 21.14
CA ARG A 9 -18.80 0.28 20.27
C ARG A 9 -17.41 -0.15 19.81
N SER A 10 -16.90 -1.30 20.27
CA SER A 10 -15.65 -1.88 19.78
C SER A 10 -15.97 -3.02 18.82
N THR A 11 -16.11 -2.66 17.54
CA THR A 11 -16.00 -3.62 16.43
C THR A 11 -14.77 -4.48 16.68
N GLY A 12 -14.97 -5.75 17.10
CA GLY A 12 -13.86 -6.62 17.47
C GLY A 12 -12.82 -6.67 16.35
N LEU A 13 -11.54 -6.91 16.69
CA LEU A 13 -10.42 -6.89 15.74
C LEU A 13 -10.73 -7.76 14.48
N ARG A 14 -11.47 -8.86 14.68
CA ARG A 14 -11.99 -9.74 13.62
C ARG A 14 -13.01 -9.07 12.68
N ALA A 15 -14.00 -8.35 13.21
CA ALA A 15 -14.99 -7.62 12.40
C ALA A 15 -14.34 -6.48 11.61
N SER A 16 -13.38 -5.79 12.22
CA SER A 16 -12.59 -4.75 11.54
C SER A 16 -11.77 -5.32 10.37
N LEU A 17 -11.09 -6.46 10.58
CA LEU A 17 -10.37 -7.17 9.53
C LEU A 17 -11.30 -7.70 8.42
N TYR A 18 -12.48 -8.19 8.78
CA TYR A 18 -13.48 -8.66 7.82
C TYR A 18 -13.97 -7.51 6.94
N LEU A 19 -14.38 -6.38 7.54
CA LEU A 19 -14.84 -5.19 6.80
C LEU A 19 -13.74 -4.60 5.91
N MET A 20 -12.48 -4.59 6.38
CA MET A 20 -11.34 -4.16 5.57
C MET A 20 -11.14 -5.08 4.34
N ARG A 21 -11.30 -6.39 4.52
CA ARG A 21 -11.23 -7.36 3.41
C ARG A 21 -12.40 -7.21 2.43
N VAL A 22 -13.59 -6.90 2.93
CA VAL A 22 -14.77 -6.59 2.09
C VAL A 22 -14.55 -5.29 1.31
N ASP A 23 -14.05 -4.22 1.95
CA ASP A 23 -13.73 -2.93 1.31
C ASP A 23 -12.76 -3.12 0.13
N TRP A 24 -11.73 -3.95 0.33
CA TRP A 24 -10.77 -4.32 -0.70
C TRP A 24 -11.44 -4.98 -1.92
N HIS A 25 -12.35 -5.93 -1.70
CA HIS A 25 -13.05 -6.60 -2.79
C HIS A 25 -14.12 -5.71 -3.46
N LEU A 26 -14.75 -4.82 -2.70
CA LEU A 26 -15.72 -3.86 -3.23
C LEU A 26 -15.07 -2.78 -4.09
N GLU A 27 -13.79 -2.43 -3.87
CA GLU A 27 -13.09 -1.45 -4.71
C GLU A 27 -13.05 -1.84 -6.19
N ALA A 28 -13.00 -3.15 -6.50
CA ALA A 28 -13.00 -3.64 -7.87
C ALA A 28 -14.36 -3.49 -8.58
N VAL A 29 -15.43 -3.29 -7.81
CA VAL A 29 -16.80 -3.59 -8.25
C VAL A 29 -17.74 -2.40 -8.08
N VAL A 30 -17.60 -1.62 -7.00
CA VAL A 30 -18.58 -0.65 -6.53
C VAL A 30 -17.96 0.75 -6.38
N PRO A 31 -18.65 1.85 -6.77
CA PRO A 31 -18.20 3.22 -6.55
C PRO A 31 -17.94 3.57 -5.07
N ALA A 32 -17.03 4.50 -4.79
CA ALA A 32 -16.63 4.86 -3.41
C ALA A 32 -17.79 5.35 -2.51
N SER A 33 -18.79 6.03 -3.07
CA SER A 33 -19.99 6.48 -2.33
C SER A 33 -20.87 5.30 -1.91
N GLU A 34 -21.06 4.35 -2.81
CA GLU A 34 -21.89 3.17 -2.61
C GLU A 34 -21.17 2.14 -1.73
N ARG A 35 -19.84 2.01 -1.86
CA ARG A 35 -18.99 1.23 -0.95
C ARG A 35 -19.10 1.69 0.50
N ARG A 36 -19.05 3.01 0.74
CA ARG A 36 -19.26 3.58 2.09
C ARG A 36 -20.65 3.27 2.64
N ARG A 37 -21.68 3.25 1.78
CA ARG A 37 -23.05 2.90 2.18
C ARG A 37 -23.17 1.43 2.54
N ILE A 38 -22.61 0.54 1.72
CA ILE A 38 -22.58 -0.91 1.97
C ILE A 38 -21.83 -1.22 3.26
N LEU A 39 -20.62 -0.66 3.46
CA LEU A 39 -19.85 -0.88 4.68
C LEU A 39 -20.53 -0.34 5.94
N ARG A 40 -21.25 0.79 5.82
CA ARG A 40 -22.04 1.32 6.94
C ARG A 40 -23.20 0.39 7.28
N SER A 41 -23.94 -0.07 6.27
CA SER A 41 -25.03 -1.03 6.45
C SER A 41 -24.55 -2.34 7.05
N LEU A 42 -23.42 -2.88 6.59
CA LEU A 42 -22.82 -4.10 7.14
C LEU A 42 -22.34 -3.91 8.58
N ARG A 43 -21.83 -2.72 8.92
CA ARG A 43 -21.46 -2.41 10.29
C ARG A 43 -22.68 -2.35 11.19
N GLU A 44 -23.75 -1.68 10.74
CA GLU A 44 -25.02 -1.62 11.46
C GLU A 44 -25.61 -3.02 11.66
N GLU A 45 -25.60 -3.87 10.64
CA GLU A 45 -26.08 -5.26 10.71
C GLU A 45 -25.25 -6.14 11.69
N ILE A 46 -23.92 -5.97 11.71
CA ILE A 46 -23.04 -6.67 12.66
C ILE A 46 -23.23 -6.16 14.10
N ASP A 47 -23.45 -4.86 14.28
CA ASP A 47 -23.63 -4.25 15.60
C ASP A 47 -25.01 -4.55 16.19
N ASP A 48 -26.05 -4.67 15.35
CA ASP A 48 -27.42 -5.01 15.75
C ASP A 48 -27.64 -6.52 15.95
N ASP A 49 -26.74 -7.40 15.45
CA ASP A 49 -26.90 -8.85 15.63
C ASP A 49 -26.63 -9.24 17.11
N PRO A 50 -27.63 -9.81 17.82
CA PRO A 50 -27.47 -10.23 19.21
C PRO A 50 -26.57 -11.45 19.38
N ARG A 51 -26.23 -12.16 18.29
CA ARG A 51 -25.44 -13.39 18.31
C ARG A 51 -23.94 -13.12 18.53
N PRO A 52 -23.14 -14.16 18.86
CA PRO A 52 -21.69 -14.08 18.85
C PRO A 52 -21.16 -13.67 17.47
N LEU A 53 -20.07 -12.91 17.45
CA LEU A 53 -19.53 -12.33 16.22
C LEU A 53 -19.19 -13.39 15.16
N GLU A 54 -18.76 -14.59 15.56
CA GLU A 54 -18.49 -15.67 14.58
C GLU A 54 -19.75 -16.15 13.86
N ALA A 55 -20.89 -16.22 14.55
CA ALA A 55 -22.16 -16.64 13.96
C ALA A 55 -22.69 -15.59 12.98
N ALA A 56 -22.62 -14.30 13.36
CA ALA A 56 -23.00 -13.19 12.49
C ALA A 56 -22.12 -13.11 11.22
N LEU A 57 -20.80 -13.29 11.36
CA LEU A 57 -19.88 -13.33 10.21
C LEU A 57 -20.06 -14.59 9.35
N GLY A 58 -20.49 -15.71 9.95
CA GLY A 58 -20.78 -16.96 9.24
C GLY A 58 -21.93 -16.83 8.25
N ASP A 59 -23.02 -16.15 8.64
CA ASP A 59 -24.20 -15.92 7.79
C ASP A 59 -23.88 -14.99 6.60
N LEU A 60 -23.04 -13.97 6.81
CA LEU A 60 -22.57 -13.07 5.75
C LEU A 60 -21.72 -13.80 4.68
N GLY A 61 -21.15 -14.95 5.05
CA GLY A 61 -20.33 -15.77 4.16
C GLY A 61 -18.98 -15.14 3.82
N SER A 62 -18.35 -15.62 2.74
CA SER A 62 -17.02 -15.15 2.38
C SER A 62 -17.05 -13.70 1.85
N PRO A 63 -16.08 -12.83 2.24
CA PRO A 63 -15.99 -11.44 1.76
C PRO A 63 -16.03 -11.32 0.24
N ARG A 64 -15.46 -12.30 -0.46
CA ARG A 64 -15.43 -12.37 -1.93
C ARG A 64 -16.81 -12.68 -2.52
N ALA A 65 -17.54 -13.62 -1.93
CA ALA A 65 -18.91 -13.94 -2.37
C ALA A 65 -19.86 -12.77 -2.10
N LEU A 66 -19.71 -12.10 -0.95
CA LEU A 66 -20.49 -10.93 -0.60
C LEU A 66 -20.25 -9.78 -1.59
N ALA A 67 -18.97 -9.46 -1.87
CA ALA A 67 -18.62 -8.42 -2.85
C ALA A 67 -19.06 -8.78 -4.28
N ALA A 68 -19.05 -10.06 -4.66
CA ALA A 68 -19.55 -10.51 -5.95
C ALA A 68 -21.07 -10.30 -6.09
N ARG A 69 -21.86 -10.60 -5.05
CA ARG A 69 -23.32 -10.34 -5.02
C ARG A 69 -23.65 -8.85 -5.17
N TYR A 70 -22.90 -7.98 -4.49
CA TYR A 70 -23.03 -6.52 -4.66
C TYR A 70 -22.54 -6.03 -6.04
N GLY A 71 -21.87 -6.89 -6.81
CA GLY A 71 -21.33 -6.63 -8.14
C GLY A 71 -22.12 -7.16 -9.30
N GLU A 72 -23.17 -7.96 -9.06
CA GLU A 72 -24.05 -8.46 -10.10
C GLU A 72 -24.79 -7.28 -10.75
N GLY A 73 -24.27 -6.82 -11.90
CA GLY A 73 -24.75 -5.66 -12.65
C GLY A 73 -23.77 -4.46 -12.74
N GLY A 74 -22.69 -4.47 -11.94
CA GLY A 74 -21.68 -3.42 -11.91
C GLY A 74 -20.57 -3.60 -12.95
N ARG A 75 -20.19 -2.53 -13.67
CA ARG A 75 -18.99 -2.56 -14.54
C ARG A 75 -17.73 -2.60 -13.67
N PRO A 76 -16.80 -3.56 -13.85
CA PRO A 76 -15.58 -3.65 -13.05
C PRO A 76 -14.73 -2.39 -13.23
N ARG A 77 -14.34 -1.78 -12.10
CA ARG A 77 -13.65 -0.48 -12.04
C ARG A 77 -12.14 -0.64 -11.83
N PRO A 78 -11.33 0.34 -12.30
CA PRO A 78 -9.89 0.31 -12.15
C PRO A 78 -9.48 0.35 -10.66
N LEU A 79 -8.75 -0.67 -10.22
CA LEU A 79 -8.19 -0.79 -8.87
C LEU A 79 -6.99 0.16 -8.70
N TRP A 80 -7.28 1.43 -8.39
CA TRP A 80 -6.26 2.44 -8.11
C TRP A 80 -5.39 2.05 -6.90
N SER A 81 -5.93 1.35 -5.90
CA SER A 81 -5.16 0.91 -4.73
C SER A 81 -4.00 -0.02 -5.07
N ILE A 82 -4.11 -0.89 -6.08
CA ILE A 82 -3.01 -1.77 -6.51
C ILE A 82 -1.87 -0.94 -7.12
N GLY A 83 -2.20 0.07 -7.91
CA GLY A 83 -1.22 1.04 -8.43
C GLY A 83 -0.50 1.76 -7.28
N VAL A 84 -1.24 2.26 -6.30
CA VAL A 84 -0.66 2.98 -5.15
C VAL A 84 0.23 2.06 -4.30
N LEU A 85 -0.21 0.85 -4.00
CA LEU A 85 0.58 -0.13 -3.23
C LEU A 85 1.87 -0.54 -3.96
N THR A 86 1.78 -0.80 -5.27
CA THR A 86 2.97 -1.14 -6.08
C THR A 86 3.95 0.03 -6.19
N ALA A 87 3.43 1.27 -6.30
CA ALA A 87 4.25 2.47 -6.29
C ALA A 87 4.94 2.71 -4.94
N LEU A 88 4.21 2.53 -3.84
CA LEU A 88 4.76 2.64 -2.49
C LEU A 88 5.84 1.59 -2.23
N ALA A 89 5.60 0.34 -2.64
CA ALA A 89 6.56 -0.75 -2.55
C ALA A 89 7.82 -0.44 -3.37
N ALA A 90 7.67 0.00 -4.63
CA ALA A 90 8.79 0.36 -5.48
C ALA A 90 9.61 1.53 -4.91
N LEU A 91 8.94 2.55 -4.38
CA LEU A 91 9.60 3.69 -3.73
C LEU A 91 10.36 3.26 -2.47
N PHE A 92 9.77 2.40 -1.66
CA PHE A 92 10.42 1.86 -0.47
C PHE A 92 11.66 1.04 -0.85
N THR A 93 11.54 0.14 -1.83
CA THR A 93 12.67 -0.63 -2.36
C THR A 93 13.77 0.27 -2.90
N TYR A 94 13.42 1.33 -3.65
CA TYR A 94 14.39 2.32 -4.12
C TYR A 94 15.18 2.94 -2.97
N TRP A 95 14.52 3.39 -1.91
CA TRP A 95 15.19 3.98 -0.74
C TRP A 95 16.08 3.00 0.00
N VAL A 96 15.64 1.76 0.18
CA VAL A 96 16.47 0.72 0.82
C VAL A 96 17.76 0.47 0.04
N ILE A 97 17.66 0.33 -1.29
CA ILE A 97 18.83 0.11 -2.15
C ILE A 97 19.75 1.35 -2.14
N PHE A 98 19.17 2.55 -2.23
CA PHE A 98 19.93 3.80 -2.18
C PHE A 98 20.71 3.95 -0.86
N LEU A 99 20.07 3.68 0.28
CA LEU A 99 20.71 3.76 1.58
C LEU A 99 21.80 2.70 1.74
N ALA A 100 21.57 1.47 1.25
CA ALA A 100 22.59 0.43 1.24
C ALA A 100 23.81 0.82 0.40
N PHE A 101 23.59 1.42 -0.77
CA PHE A 101 24.65 1.94 -1.64
C PHE A 101 25.44 3.06 -0.97
N ALA A 102 24.74 4.06 -0.41
CA ALA A 102 25.38 5.19 0.24
C ALA A 102 26.13 4.77 1.52
N GLY A 103 25.57 3.85 2.30
CA GLY A 103 26.23 3.24 3.45
C GLY A 103 27.46 2.43 3.05
N GLY A 104 27.42 1.70 1.94
CA GLY A 104 28.57 1.00 1.38
C GLY A 104 29.70 1.95 1.00
N MET A 105 29.38 3.08 0.34
CA MET A 105 30.39 4.11 0.07
C MET A 105 30.98 4.69 1.34
N LEU A 106 30.13 4.96 2.34
CA LEU A 106 30.57 5.49 3.62
C LEU A 106 31.57 4.54 4.31
N ALA A 107 31.26 3.25 4.33
CA ALA A 107 32.11 2.23 4.93
C ALA A 107 33.48 2.13 4.24
N VAL A 108 33.52 2.21 2.91
CA VAL A 108 34.78 2.20 2.14
C VAL A 108 35.63 3.44 2.46
N VAL A 109 35.00 4.61 2.44
CA VAL A 109 35.69 5.89 2.65
C VAL A 109 36.17 6.03 4.09
N ASP A 110 35.41 5.50 5.06
CA ASP A 110 35.80 5.48 6.47
C ASP A 110 37.00 4.54 6.72
N ALA A 111 36.99 3.35 6.10
CA ALA A 111 38.09 2.39 6.24
C ALA A 111 39.43 2.89 5.66
N ALA A 112 39.39 3.86 4.74
CA ALA A 112 40.56 4.41 4.07
C ALA A 112 40.77 5.91 4.37
N ALA A 113 40.18 6.42 5.46
CA ALA A 113 40.25 7.84 5.81
C ALA A 113 41.70 8.34 5.97
N PRO A 114 42.04 9.56 5.52
CA PRO A 114 41.16 10.54 4.87
C PRO A 114 40.95 10.25 3.38
N MET A 115 39.69 10.15 2.97
CA MET A 115 39.33 9.86 1.58
C MET A 115 37.99 10.52 1.21
N SER A 116 37.81 10.75 -0.09
CA SER A 116 36.50 11.05 -0.66
C SER A 116 36.26 10.14 -1.86
N ALA A 117 35.03 9.65 -2.00
CA ALA A 117 34.59 8.85 -3.12
C ALA A 117 33.39 9.51 -3.79
N GLN A 118 33.37 9.45 -5.12
CA GLN A 118 32.27 9.94 -5.94
C GLN A 118 31.76 8.78 -6.79
N ALA A 119 30.45 8.57 -6.76
CA ALA A 119 29.80 7.57 -7.59
C ALA A 119 28.43 8.07 -8.07
N ARG A 120 27.83 7.34 -9.01
CA ARG A 120 26.50 7.66 -9.53
C ARG A 120 25.53 6.54 -9.19
N PHE A 121 24.48 6.86 -8.47
CA PHE A 121 23.36 5.97 -8.23
C PHE A 121 22.19 6.38 -9.12
N LEU A 122 21.87 5.58 -10.14
CA LEU A 122 20.77 5.86 -11.09
C LEU A 122 20.76 7.33 -11.56
N PHE A 123 21.90 7.79 -12.10
CA PHE A 123 22.13 9.16 -12.59
C PHE A 123 22.24 10.25 -11.51
N VAL A 124 21.97 9.94 -10.23
CA VAL A 124 22.19 10.86 -9.12
C VAL A 124 23.66 10.79 -8.69
N PRO A 125 24.42 11.89 -8.76
CA PRO A 125 25.79 11.94 -8.27
C PRO A 125 25.80 11.98 -6.73
N VAL A 126 26.44 10.98 -6.13
CA VAL A 126 26.57 10.82 -4.69
C VAL A 126 28.05 10.95 -4.33
N ILE A 127 28.33 11.76 -3.31
CA ILE A 127 29.65 11.97 -2.76
C ILE A 127 29.64 11.47 -1.32
N ALA A 128 30.62 10.62 -0.97
CA ALA A 128 30.90 10.27 0.42
C ALA A 128 32.30 10.76 0.78
N PHE A 129 32.47 11.28 1.98
CA PHE A 129 33.76 11.75 2.49
C PHE A 129 33.94 11.37 3.97
N SER A 130 35.17 11.03 4.33
CA SER A 130 35.59 10.80 5.73
C SER A 130 36.88 11.58 5.96
N ASN A 131 36.78 12.58 6.84
CA ASN A 131 37.85 13.49 7.21
C ASN A 131 37.95 13.58 8.75
N PRO A 132 39.05 14.13 9.31
CA PRO A 132 39.18 14.31 10.77
C PRO A 132 38.07 15.16 11.40
N ASN A 133 37.40 16.01 10.58
CA ASN A 133 36.31 16.89 11.01
C ASN A 133 34.92 16.22 10.94
N GLY A 134 34.83 14.99 10.45
CA GLY A 134 33.58 14.23 10.37
C GLY A 134 33.41 13.40 9.10
N ILE A 135 32.36 12.59 9.12
CA ILE A 135 31.94 11.68 8.05
C ILE A 135 30.62 12.20 7.48
N GLY A 136 30.46 12.17 6.15
CA GLY A 136 29.26 12.70 5.51
C GLY A 136 28.95 12.11 4.14
N ILE A 137 27.66 12.20 3.80
CA ILE A 137 27.12 11.92 2.46
C ILE A 137 26.58 13.24 1.92
N GLY A 138 27.01 13.61 0.73
CA GLY A 138 26.52 14.75 -0.02
C GLY A 138 26.04 14.34 -1.41
N TRP A 139 25.25 15.20 -2.03
CA TRP A 139 24.81 15.04 -3.42
C TRP A 139 25.23 16.27 -4.20
N SER A 140 25.81 16.09 -5.38
CA SER A 140 26.25 17.17 -6.26
C SER A 140 25.34 17.27 -7.48
N GLY A 141 24.06 17.60 -7.26
CA GLY A 141 23.06 17.67 -8.33
C GLY A 141 22.00 18.73 -8.05
N GLY A 142 21.31 19.16 -9.10
CA GLY A 142 20.13 20.03 -9.03
C GLY A 142 18.89 19.27 -8.56
N VAL A 143 17.98 18.95 -9.50
CA VAL A 143 16.66 18.36 -9.20
C VAL A 143 16.65 16.83 -9.40
N GLU A 144 17.78 16.23 -9.81
CA GLU A 144 17.88 14.81 -10.16
C GLU A 144 17.48 13.88 -9.01
N TRP A 145 17.81 14.28 -7.77
CA TRP A 145 17.45 13.54 -6.56
C TRP A 145 15.93 13.47 -6.31
N LEU A 146 15.14 14.38 -6.90
CA LEU A 146 13.67 14.34 -6.90
C LEU A 146 13.11 13.65 -8.15
N VAL A 147 13.72 13.89 -9.31
CA VAL A 147 13.24 13.36 -10.59
C VAL A 147 13.32 11.83 -10.62
N VAL A 148 14.41 11.24 -10.15
CA VAL A 148 14.62 9.79 -10.21
C VAL A 148 13.57 9.03 -9.38
N PRO A 149 13.33 9.35 -8.08
CA PRO A 149 12.23 8.76 -7.32
C PRO A 149 10.86 8.98 -7.97
N ALA A 150 10.60 10.17 -8.52
CA ALA A 150 9.33 10.48 -9.18
C ALA A 150 9.08 9.62 -10.42
N VAL A 151 10.12 9.39 -11.24
CA VAL A 151 10.05 8.49 -12.40
C VAL A 151 9.81 7.04 -11.95
N VAL A 152 10.49 6.57 -10.90
CA VAL A 152 10.27 5.22 -10.34
C VAL A 152 8.81 5.05 -9.89
N VAL A 153 8.26 6.02 -9.17
CA VAL A 153 6.85 6.03 -8.73
C VAL A 153 5.91 6.03 -9.93
N ALA A 154 6.15 6.89 -10.92
CA ALA A 154 5.32 6.97 -12.12
C ALA A 154 5.32 5.65 -12.91
N VAL A 155 6.49 5.04 -13.11
CA VAL A 155 6.62 3.74 -13.79
C VAL A 155 5.91 2.65 -12.99
N ALA A 156 6.11 2.59 -11.67
CA ALA A 156 5.46 1.60 -10.83
C ALA A 156 3.93 1.75 -10.81
N LEU A 157 3.42 2.99 -10.75
CA LEU A 157 1.99 3.28 -10.89
C LEU A 157 1.46 2.79 -12.23
N LEU A 158 2.17 3.08 -13.33
CA LEU A 158 1.76 2.66 -14.67
C LEU A 158 1.77 1.14 -14.82
N VAL A 159 2.79 0.46 -14.30
CA VAL A 159 2.89 -1.00 -14.30
C VAL A 159 1.77 -1.60 -13.46
N GLY A 160 1.58 -1.15 -12.22
CA GLY A 160 0.50 -1.62 -11.34
C GLY A 160 -0.89 -1.41 -11.95
N ALA A 161 -1.14 -0.23 -12.51
CA ALA A 161 -2.39 0.09 -13.20
C ALA A 161 -2.60 -0.73 -14.49
N ARG A 162 -1.51 -1.11 -15.17
CA ARG A 162 -1.56 -1.90 -16.41
C ARG A 162 -1.62 -3.41 -16.15
N SER A 163 -1.06 -3.92 -15.06
CA SER A 163 -1.16 -5.32 -14.64
C SER A 163 -2.60 -5.77 -14.48
N TRP A 164 -3.49 -4.87 -14.03
CA TRP A 164 -4.94 -5.10 -14.00
C TRP A 164 -5.54 -5.41 -15.39
N ARG A 165 -5.01 -4.80 -16.46
CA ARG A 165 -5.48 -5.07 -17.82
C ARG A 165 -5.04 -6.44 -18.34
N LEU A 166 -3.92 -6.98 -17.84
CA LEU A 166 -3.38 -8.28 -18.26
C LEU A 166 -4.10 -9.44 -17.60
N PHE A 167 -4.42 -9.35 -16.30
CA PHE A 167 -5.23 -10.36 -15.61
C PHE A 167 -6.62 -10.55 -16.24
N ARG A 168 -7.14 -9.56 -16.97
CA ARG A 168 -8.41 -9.64 -17.69
C ARG A 168 -8.37 -10.51 -18.96
N ARG A 169 -7.19 -10.81 -19.52
CA ARG A 169 -7.07 -11.63 -20.75
C ARG A 169 -7.05 -13.12 -20.46
N THR A 170 -6.71 -13.51 -19.24
CA THR A 170 -6.57 -14.92 -18.87
C THR A 170 -7.88 -15.55 -18.41
N ASP A 171 -8.88 -14.75 -18.03
CA ASP A 171 -10.20 -15.25 -17.59
C ASP A 171 -11.19 -15.48 -18.77
N LEU A 172 -10.75 -15.30 -20.02
CA LEU A 172 -11.55 -15.52 -21.24
C LEU A 172 -10.94 -16.57 -22.20
N ALA A 173 -9.99 -17.38 -21.73
CA ALA A 173 -9.44 -18.53 -22.45
C ALA A 173 -9.71 -19.80 -21.64
#